data_AF-B8FH79-F1
#
_entry.id   AF-B8FH79-F1
#
_cell.length_a   1.000
_cell.length_b   1.000
_cell.length_c   1.000
_cell.angle_alpha   90.00
_cell.angle_beta   90.00
_cell.angle_gamma   90.00
#
_symmetry.space_group_name_H-M   'P 1'
#
loop_
_entity.id
_entity.type
_entity.pdbx_description
1 polymer ?
#
loop_
_entity_poly.entity_id
_entity_poly.type
_entity_poly.pdbx_seq_one_letter_code
_entity_poly.pdbx_strand_id
1 'polypeptide(L)'
;MQRLVWLLVFLSLFVSFPAFGMERFKIVTTEEMRTMLQQREEGKIDFLLVNTLDKLLFDNESIPGSINVPWASVDKTMHRLGTDKDHPIILYCKGYR
;
A
#
# COMPACT_ATOMS: atom_id res chain seq x y z
N MET A 1 -21.66 25.81 -38.90
CA MET A 1 -21.25 24.40 -38.68
C MET A 1 -19.96 24.26 -37.87
N GLN A 2 -18.91 25.05 -38.10
CA GLN A 2 -17.65 24.98 -37.33
C GLN A 2 -17.80 25.13 -35.80
N ARG A 3 -18.65 26.03 -35.30
CA ARG A 3 -18.89 26.20 -33.86
C ARG A 3 -19.48 24.95 -33.17
N LEU A 4 -20.31 24.20 -33.91
CA LEU A 4 -20.91 22.95 -33.42
C LEU A 4 -19.87 21.82 -33.38
N VAL A 5 -18.96 21.79 -34.36
CA VAL A 5 -17.84 20.84 -34.39
C VAL A 5 -16.88 21.09 -33.23
N TRP A 6 -16.53 22.34 -32.94
CA TRP A 6 -15.68 22.66 -31.78
C TRP A 6 -16.34 22.35 -30.44
N LEU A 7 -17.66 22.56 -30.31
CA LEU A 7 -18.41 22.14 -29.12
C LEU A 7 -18.42 20.61 -28.93
N LEU A 8 -18.57 19.85 -30.02
CA LEU A 8 -18.53 18.38 -29.98
C LEU A 8 -17.12 17.84 -29.66
N VAL A 9 -16.07 18.48 -30.18
CA VAL A 9 -14.66 18.13 -29.87
C VAL A 9 -14.30 18.48 -28.41
N PHE A 10 -14.80 19.59 -27.89
CA PHE A 10 -14.57 19.96 -26.49
C PHE A 10 -15.36 19.05 -25.53
N LEU A 11 -16.56 18.62 -25.93
CA LEU A 11 -17.39 17.68 -25.17
C LEU A 11 -16.77 16.28 -25.16
N SER A 12 -16.17 15.81 -26.26
CA SER A 12 -15.49 14.50 -26.30
C SER A 12 -14.21 14.48 -25.45
N LEU A 13 -13.47 15.58 -25.39
CA LEU A 13 -12.28 15.72 -24.52
C LEU A 13 -12.61 15.66 -23.02
N PHE A 14 -13.82 16.03 -22.61
CA PHE A 14 -14.24 15.99 -21.19
C PHE A 14 -14.70 14.61 -20.72
N VAL A 15 -15.13 13.73 -21.65
CA VAL A 15 -15.64 12.38 -21.34
C VAL A 15 -14.52 11.34 -21.24
N SER A 16 -13.30 11.67 -21.70
CA SER A 16 -12.15 10.76 -21.67
C SER A 16 -11.27 10.86 -20.44
N PHE A 17 -11.71 11.52 -19.36
CA PHE A 17 -11.11 11.26 -18.05
C PHE A 17 -11.79 10.01 -17.48
N PRO A 18 -11.20 8.80 -17.63
CA PRO A 18 -11.68 7.68 -16.86
C PRO A 18 -11.63 8.10 -15.40
N ALA A 19 -12.79 8.08 -14.75
CA ALA A 19 -12.87 8.04 -13.31
C ALA A 19 -12.26 6.70 -12.88
N PHE A 20 -10.92 6.63 -12.88
CA PHE A 20 -10.18 5.60 -12.18
C PHE A 20 -10.45 5.85 -10.70
N GLY A 21 -11.59 5.33 -10.24
CA GLY A 21 -11.83 5.05 -8.84
C GLY A 21 -10.83 4.00 -8.42
N MET A 22 -9.62 4.46 -8.09
CA MET A 22 -8.52 3.61 -7.64
C MET A 22 -8.92 3.04 -6.27
N GLU A 23 -8.95 1.72 -6.13
CA GLU A 23 -8.63 1.10 -4.85
C GLU A 23 -7.35 1.77 -4.35
N ARG A 24 -7.43 2.44 -3.21
CA ARG A 24 -6.32 3.29 -2.74
C ARG A 24 -5.06 2.47 -2.44
N PHE A 25 -5.19 1.16 -2.26
CA PHE A 25 -4.11 0.25 -1.92
C PHE A 25 -4.32 -1.11 -2.59
N LYS A 26 -3.21 -1.75 -3.02
CA LYS A 26 -3.21 -3.13 -3.50
C LYS A 26 -3.34 -4.08 -2.31
N ILE A 27 -4.34 -4.96 -2.35
CA ILE A 27 -4.51 -6.02 -1.34
C ILE A 27 -3.52 -7.16 -1.65
N VAL A 28 -2.87 -7.67 -0.60
CA VAL A 28 -2.00 -8.84 -0.66
C VAL A 28 -2.63 -9.95 0.18
N THR A 29 -2.91 -11.08 -0.45
CA THR A 29 -3.45 -12.28 0.21
C THR A 29 -2.37 -13.03 0.99
N THR A 30 -2.77 -13.97 1.85
CA THR A 30 -1.82 -14.81 2.60
C THR A 30 -0.90 -15.62 1.69
N GLU A 31 -1.42 -16.17 0.59
CA GLU A 31 -0.63 -16.96 -0.37
C GLU A 31 0.37 -16.08 -1.15
N GLU A 32 -0.07 -14.89 -1.56
CA GLU A 32 0.83 -13.90 -2.17
C GLU A 32 1.90 -13.45 -1.17
N MET A 33 1.54 -13.18 0.07
CA MET A 33 2.49 -12.78 1.12
C MET A 33 3.54 -13.87 1.35
N ARG A 34 3.14 -15.14 1.42
CA ARG A 34 4.07 -16.28 1.51
C ARG A 34 5.06 -16.28 0.33
N THR A 35 4.55 -16.10 -0.88
CA THR A 35 5.39 -16.03 -2.09
C THR A 35 6.34 -14.84 -2.05
N MET A 36 5.88 -13.68 -1.62
CA MET A 36 6.69 -12.46 -1.50
C MET A 36 7.80 -12.62 -0.45
N LEU A 37 7.52 -13.27 0.69
CA LEU A 37 8.53 -13.57 1.70
C LEU A 37 9.64 -14.48 1.13
N GLN A 38 9.26 -15.54 0.41
CA GLN A 38 10.23 -16.41 -0.24
C GLN A 38 11.09 -15.65 -1.26
N GLN A 39 10.47 -14.82 -2.10
CA GLN A 39 11.19 -14.01 -3.09
C GLN A 39 12.13 -12.98 -2.43
N ARG A 40 11.76 -12.44 -1.26
CA ARG A 40 12.61 -11.55 -0.47
C ARG A 40 13.83 -12.28 0.07
N GLU A 41 13.65 -13.48 0.61
CA GLU A 41 14.77 -14.33 1.07
C GLU A 41 15.72 -14.71 -0.08
N GLU A 42 15.17 -14.93 -1.27
CA GLU A 42 15.93 -15.18 -2.50
C GLU A 42 16.57 -13.90 -3.10
N GLY A 43 16.33 -12.72 -2.51
CA GLY A 43 16.87 -11.44 -2.96
C GLY A 43 16.28 -10.91 -4.27
N LYS A 44 15.13 -11.45 -4.71
CA LYS A 44 14.46 -11.06 -5.97
C LYS A 44 13.64 -9.79 -5.84
N ILE A 45 13.08 -9.54 -4.66
CA ILE A 45 12.30 -8.36 -4.32
C ILE A 45 12.71 -7.84 -2.95
N ASP A 46 12.42 -6.57 -2.69
CA ASP A 46 12.60 -5.97 -1.38
C ASP A 46 11.40 -5.08 -1.02
N PHE A 47 11.06 -5.06 0.26
CA PHE A 47 9.95 -4.30 0.83
C PHE A 47 10.08 -4.22 2.36
N LEU A 48 9.46 -3.19 2.92
CA LEU A 48 9.30 -3.04 4.36
C LEU A 48 8.01 -3.71 4.82
N LEU A 49 8.14 -4.73 5.66
CA LEU A 49 6.99 -5.39 6.29
C LEU A 49 6.67 -4.71 7.62
N VAL A 50 5.46 -4.16 7.75
CA VAL A 50 5.07 -3.33 8.89
C VAL A 50 3.85 -3.91 9.59
N ASN A 51 4.02 -4.22 10.88
CA ASN A 51 2.94 -4.63 11.76
C ASN A 51 2.44 -3.43 12.58
N THR A 52 1.12 -3.21 12.59
CA THR A 52 0.51 -2.04 13.24
C THR A 52 -0.10 -2.31 14.62
N LEU A 53 0.11 -3.50 15.19
CA LEU A 53 -0.38 -3.86 16.52
C LEU A 53 0.36 -3.10 17.62
N ASP A 54 -0.24 -3.08 18.81
CA ASP A 54 0.47 -2.68 20.02
C ASP A 54 1.71 -3.55 20.25
N LYS A 55 2.75 -2.95 20.83
CA LYS A 55 4.04 -3.59 21.03
C LYS A 55 3.94 -4.96 21.72
N LEU A 56 3.11 -5.06 22.76
CA LEU A 56 2.90 -6.33 23.48
C LEU A 56 2.39 -7.46 22.58
N LEU A 57 1.48 -7.14 21.65
CA LEU A 57 0.93 -8.12 20.72
C LEU A 57 1.93 -8.47 19.61
N PHE A 58 2.66 -7.48 19.11
CA PHE A 58 3.72 -7.69 18.13
C PHE A 58 4.84 -8.59 18.65
N ASP A 59 5.28 -8.35 19.89
CA ASP A 59 6.33 -9.14 20.55
C ASP A 59 5.88 -10.60 20.77
N ASN A 60 4.58 -10.82 20.94
CA ASN A 60 4.00 -12.15 21.12
C ASN A 60 3.75 -12.89 19.79
N GLU A 61 3.28 -12.17 18.75
CA GLU A 61 2.89 -12.77 17.47
C GLU A 61 3.12 -11.79 16.31
N SER A 62 4.18 -12.04 15.54
CA SER A 62 4.52 -11.25 14.35
C SER A 62 5.14 -12.12 13.26
N ILE A 63 5.10 -11.62 12.02
CA ILE A 63 5.77 -12.25 10.89
C ILE A 63 7.26 -11.90 11.02
N PRO A 64 8.17 -12.88 10.98
CA PRO A 64 9.60 -12.62 11.06
C PRO A 64 10.07 -11.60 10.02
N GLY A 65 10.99 -10.72 10.43
CA GLY A 65 11.51 -9.65 9.56
C GLY A 65 10.57 -8.45 9.37
N SER A 66 9.48 -8.38 10.14
CA SER A 66 8.63 -7.19 10.22
C SER A 66 9.12 -6.19 11.28
N ILE A 67 8.79 -4.92 11.09
CA ILE A 67 8.93 -3.87 12.10
C ILE A 67 7.58 -3.53 12.72
N ASN A 68 7.59 -3.02 13.95
CA ASN A 68 6.40 -2.57 14.65
C ASN A 68 6.19 -1.06 14.55
N VAL A 69 5.05 -0.63 14.02
CA VAL A 69 4.61 0.77 13.97
C VAL A 69 3.19 0.82 14.54
N PRO A 70 3.02 0.87 15.87
CA PRO A 70 1.70 0.79 16.50
C PRO A 70 0.80 1.93 16.04
N TRP A 71 -0.43 1.61 15.63
CA TRP A 71 -1.40 2.60 15.15
C TRP A 71 -1.62 3.75 16.16
N ALA A 72 -1.77 3.42 17.44
CA ALA A 72 -2.01 4.39 18.51
C ALA A 72 -0.84 5.36 18.78
N SER A 73 0.36 5.09 18.24
CA SER A 73 1.56 5.93 18.40
C SER A 73 2.33 6.07 17.10
N VAL A 74 1.62 6.09 15.97
CA VAL A 74 2.20 6.20 14.63
C VAL A 74 2.96 7.52 14.45
N ASP A 75 2.47 8.61 15.05
CA ASP A 75 3.13 9.92 15.12
C ASP A 75 4.56 9.83 15.67
N LYS A 76 4.78 8.96 16.66
CA LYS A 76 6.09 8.76 17.30
C LYS A 76 6.96 7.75 16.56
N THR A 77 6.37 6.83 15.81
CA THR A 77 7.06 5.68 15.23
C THR A 77 7.18 5.70 13.71
N MET A 78 6.53 6.64 13.00
CA MET A 78 6.55 6.68 11.53
C MET A 78 7.95 6.88 10.95
N HIS A 79 8.88 7.47 11.70
CA HIS A 79 10.27 7.64 11.27
C HIS A 79 10.94 6.30 10.91
N ARG A 80 10.43 5.18 11.45
CA ARG A 80 10.88 3.83 11.13
C ARG A 80 10.51 3.35 9.72
N LEU A 81 9.59 4.03 9.05
CA LEU A 81 9.20 3.74 7.66
C LEU A 81 10.27 4.17 6.65
N GLY A 82 11.25 4.98 7.07
CA GLY A 82 12.25 5.55 6.20
C GLY A 82 11.78 6.84 5.52
N THR A 83 12.65 7.37 4.66
CA THR A 83 12.42 8.63 3.94
C THR A 83 12.16 8.43 2.44
N ASP A 84 12.47 7.24 1.93
CA ASP A 84 12.20 6.82 0.56
C ASP A 84 10.71 6.50 0.41
N LYS A 85 10.00 7.31 -0.40
CA LYS A 85 8.57 7.16 -0.65
C LYS A 85 8.26 6.13 -1.74
N ASP A 86 9.26 5.70 -2.49
CA ASP A 86 9.13 4.72 -3.55
C ASP A 86 9.43 3.30 -3.04
N HIS A 87 10.01 3.17 -1.84
CA HIS A 87 10.24 1.87 -1.20
C HIS A 87 8.90 1.19 -0.87
N PRO A 88 8.64 -0.03 -1.36
CA PRO A 88 7.36 -0.71 -1.12
C PRO A 88 7.15 -1.02 0.36
N ILE A 89 5.96 -0.69 0.88
CA ILE A 89 5.54 -1.01 2.25
C ILE A 89 4.36 -1.96 2.20
N ILE A 90 4.46 -3.06 2.95
CA ILE A 90 3.35 -3.98 3.19
C ILE A 90 2.90 -3.83 4.64
N LEU A 91 1.68 -3.34 4.81
CA LEU A 91 1.05 -3.16 6.12
C LEU A 91 0.19 -4.37 6.46
N TYR A 92 0.30 -4.87 7.69
CA TYR A 92 -0.59 -5.90 8.19
C TYR A 92 -0.91 -5.71 9.69
N CYS A 93 -2.03 -6.29 10.09
CA CYS A 93 -2.54 -6.31 11.46
C CYS A 93 -3.24 -7.67 11.69
N LYS A 94 -3.98 -7.85 12.79
CA LYS A 94 -4.86 -9.02 13.00
C LYS A 94 -6.16 -8.97 12.16
N GLY A 95 -6.27 -8.03 11.23
CA GLY A 95 -7.46 -7.76 10.43
C GLY A 95 -8.49 -6.90 11.16
N TYR A 96 -9.41 -6.32 10.39
CA TYR A 96 -10.64 -5.72 10.93
C TYR A 96 -11.64 -6.86 11.11
N ARG A 97 -12.20 -7.02 12.32
CA ARG A 97 -13.39 -7.84 12.51
C ARG A 97 -14.62 -7.06 12.09
#